data_AF-A0A941ZD08-F1
#
_entry.id   AF-A0A941ZD08-F1
#
_cell.length_a   1.000
_cell.length_b   1.000
_cell.length_c   1.000
_cell.angle_alpha   90.00
_cell.angle_beta   90.00
_cell.angle_gamma   90.00
#
_symmetry.space_group_name_H-M   'P 1'
#
loop_
_entity.id
_entity.type
_entity.pdbx_description
1 polymer ?
#
loop_
_entity_poly.entity_id
_entity_poly.type
_entity_poly.pdbx_seq_one_letter_code
_entity_poly.pdbx_strand_id
1 'polypeptide(L)'
;MFVDVETTGSSPARERVTEVGIVTVETDGDAQRVTEWSSLVNPGVPIPPEIQWLTGISNEMVRAAPSFAELAEALYDRLADAVFVAHNARFDYGFLKAEFARAGYDWRAATLCTVRLSRHLYPDRGPHSLDAIVERFGLDGEQRHRALGDARVLWRLIQRLRQRHGEAELAAAVDRLLARPSTPPALPPGELEAIPHAPGVYLFYGANAQPIYIGKSVDLKARVLGHFANDHASGADLRLSQEVQRIEWEQTAGETGALLREAELVKTRLPAHNIALRRRRSQVFVTLDAEARPCFVPAATVALERLHEHYGPFSSRPGARRFLQELAAEHGLCLKTMKLEGRSRAAAGAPCFNHQIRRCLGACVGAETTEAHAARLRELLEPHRVPAWPYAGAVALVEREAGGAREDLLVFDRWCWLGTARSLDAAGRLAATAPRVFDADLYRIARRALPTADASAVVELAG
;
A
#
# COMPACT_ATOMS: atom_id res chain seq x y z
N MET A 1 13.36 4.11 29.98
CA MET A 1 12.25 3.17 30.22
C MET A 1 12.39 2.01 29.25
N PHE A 2 12.45 0.78 29.73
CA PHE A 2 12.41 -0.41 28.88
C PHE A 2 10.98 -0.91 28.80
N VAL A 3 10.44 -1.03 27.58
CA VAL A 3 9.03 -1.31 27.35
C VAL A 3 8.90 -2.43 26.35
N ASP A 4 7.87 -3.24 26.57
CA ASP A 4 7.41 -4.28 25.64
C ASP A 4 5.88 -4.37 25.76
N VAL A 5 5.20 -4.74 24.68
CA VAL A 5 3.74 -4.91 24.66
C VAL A 5 3.31 -6.19 23.95
N GLU A 6 2.30 -6.84 24.51
CA GLU A 6 1.56 -7.91 23.83
C GLU A 6 0.29 -7.33 23.20
N THR A 7 -0.14 -7.92 22.09
CA THR A 7 -1.18 -7.32 21.23
C THR A 7 -2.10 -8.37 20.62
N THR A 8 -3.29 -7.96 20.15
CA THR A 8 -4.26 -8.85 19.47
C THR A 8 -3.86 -9.21 18.03
N GLY A 9 -2.74 -8.67 17.54
CA GLY A 9 -2.24 -8.88 16.18
C GLY A 9 -1.17 -7.85 15.83
N SER A 10 -0.79 -7.74 14.56
CA SER A 10 0.39 -6.94 14.18
C SER A 10 0.13 -5.49 13.78
N SER A 11 -1.12 -5.02 13.70
CA SER A 11 -1.45 -3.69 13.15
C SER A 11 -1.98 -2.71 14.21
N PRO A 12 -1.21 -1.68 14.62
CA PRO A 12 -1.65 -0.70 15.62
C PRO A 12 -2.95 0.04 15.25
N ALA A 13 -3.26 0.19 13.96
CA ALA A 13 -4.47 0.87 13.50
C ALA A 13 -5.76 0.09 13.79
N ARG A 14 -5.70 -1.24 13.79
CA ARG A 14 -6.87 -2.14 13.91
C ARG A 14 -6.86 -2.96 15.19
N GLU A 15 -5.67 -3.37 15.60
CA GLU A 15 -5.41 -4.25 16.72
C GLU A 15 -5.20 -3.45 18.01
N ARG A 16 -5.27 -4.17 19.13
CA ARG A 16 -5.31 -3.62 20.48
C ARG A 16 -4.20 -4.22 21.34
N VAL A 17 -3.78 -3.47 22.36
CA VAL A 17 -2.82 -3.95 23.37
C VAL A 17 -3.52 -4.90 24.36
N THR A 18 -2.85 -5.98 24.75
CA THR A 18 -3.33 -7.00 25.71
C THR A 18 -2.46 -7.11 26.96
N GLU A 19 -1.21 -6.67 26.91
CA GLU A 19 -0.33 -6.53 28.06
C GLU A 19 0.69 -5.41 27.82
N VAL A 20 1.07 -4.71 28.88
CA VAL A 20 2.18 -3.74 28.86
C VAL A 20 3.15 -4.10 29.98
N GLY A 21 4.44 -4.18 29.66
CA GLY A 21 5.52 -4.40 30.61
C GLY A 21 6.52 -3.26 30.57
N ILE A 22 6.86 -2.70 31.73
CA ILE A 22 7.76 -1.54 31.85
C ILE A 22 8.79 -1.81 32.94
N VAL A 23 10.07 -1.68 32.60
CA VAL A 23 11.17 -1.53 33.55
C VAL A 23 11.66 -0.09 33.51
N THR A 24 11.47 0.60 34.61
CA THR A 24 11.90 1.98 34.83
C THR A 24 13.28 1.96 35.46
N VAL A 25 14.21 2.73 34.90
CA VAL A 25 15.54 2.93 35.47
C VAL A 25 15.75 4.43 35.61
N GLU A 26 15.81 4.89 36.86
CA GLU A 26 16.12 6.27 37.22
C GLU A 26 17.56 6.32 37.70
N THR A 27 18.31 7.31 37.21
CA THR A 27 19.73 7.50 37.55
C THR A 27 19.90 8.85 38.24
N ASP A 28 20.47 8.83 39.44
CA ASP A 28 20.89 10.02 40.18
C ASP A 28 22.38 9.87 40.52
N GLY A 29 23.24 10.51 39.71
CA GLY A 29 24.68 10.22 39.71
C GLY A 29 24.96 8.74 39.45
N ASP A 30 25.69 8.09 40.37
CA ASP A 30 25.99 6.66 40.29
C ASP A 30 24.86 5.76 40.83
N ALA A 31 23.88 6.32 41.53
CA ALA A 31 22.77 5.57 42.09
C ALA A 31 21.74 5.24 40.99
N GLN A 32 21.38 3.97 40.88
CA GLN A 32 20.36 3.48 39.94
C GLN A 32 19.18 2.92 40.74
N ARG A 33 18.00 3.51 40.55
CA ARG A 33 16.75 2.95 41.07
C ARG A 33 16.02 2.25 39.93
N VAL A 34 15.78 0.95 40.10
CA VAL A 34 15.04 0.14 39.13
C VAL A 34 13.66 -0.15 39.72
N THR A 35 12.61 0.17 38.98
CA THR A 35 11.23 -0.21 39.34
C THR A 35 10.56 -0.92 38.17
N GLU A 36 9.64 -1.81 38.48
CA GLU A 36 8.95 -2.63 37.50
C GLU A 36 7.45 -2.42 37.60
N TRP A 37 6.78 -2.42 36.46
CA TRP A 37 5.34 -2.30 36.37
C TRP A 37 4.84 -3.13 35.19
N SER A 38 3.75 -3.83 35.39
CA SER A 38 3.05 -4.49 34.28
C SER A 38 1.55 -4.52 34.53
N SER A 39 0.80 -4.61 33.45
CA SER A 39 -0.64 -4.79 33.49
C SER A 39 -1.13 -5.56 32.29
N LEU A 40 -2.04 -6.52 32.50
CA LEU A 40 -2.91 -7.00 31.45
C LEU A 40 -3.86 -5.87 31.05
N VAL A 41 -4.23 -5.84 29.79
CA VAL A 41 -5.12 -4.82 29.23
C VAL A 41 -6.30 -5.53 28.60
N ASN A 42 -7.52 -5.08 28.92
CA ASN A 42 -8.71 -5.52 28.21
C ASN A 42 -8.77 -4.81 26.84
N PRO A 43 -8.57 -5.54 25.72
CA PRO A 43 -8.54 -4.92 24.40
C PRO A 43 -9.93 -4.51 23.90
N GLY A 44 -11.01 -4.91 24.57
CA GLY A 44 -12.40 -4.68 24.13
C GLY A 44 -12.79 -5.44 22.85
N VAL A 45 -11.92 -6.32 22.35
CA VAL A 45 -12.14 -7.17 21.17
C VAL A 45 -11.64 -8.59 21.45
N PRO A 46 -12.17 -9.63 20.80
CA PRO A 46 -11.66 -10.99 20.97
C PRO A 46 -10.21 -11.13 20.51
N ILE A 47 -9.38 -11.80 21.32
CA ILE A 47 -8.00 -12.19 20.96
C ILE A 47 -8.06 -13.43 20.06
N PRO A 48 -7.50 -13.41 18.83
CA PRO A 48 -7.47 -14.57 17.94
C PRO A 48 -6.76 -15.79 18.57
N PRO A 49 -7.20 -17.03 18.30
CA PRO A 49 -6.60 -18.24 18.89
C PRO A 49 -5.09 -18.37 18.64
N GLU A 50 -4.61 -17.96 17.47
CA GLU A 50 -3.19 -18.03 17.10
C GLU A 50 -2.34 -17.10 17.99
N ILE A 51 -2.89 -15.94 18.35
CA ILE A 51 -2.24 -14.96 19.22
C ILE A 51 -2.30 -15.41 20.69
N GLN A 52 -3.40 -16.00 21.13
CA GLN A 52 -3.49 -16.61 22.46
C GLN A 52 -2.46 -17.73 22.63
N TRP A 53 -2.22 -18.52 21.57
CA TRP A 53 -1.19 -19.56 21.58
C TRP A 53 0.22 -18.98 21.62
N LEU A 54 0.48 -17.90 20.87
CA LEU A 54 1.79 -17.25 20.80
C LEU A 54 2.18 -16.55 22.11
N THR A 55 1.25 -15.80 22.70
CA THR A 55 1.51 -14.92 23.86
C THR A 55 1.16 -15.58 25.19
N GLY A 56 0.37 -16.66 25.15
CA GLY A 56 -0.22 -17.29 26.34
C GLY A 56 -1.32 -16.46 27.01
N ILE A 57 -1.72 -15.30 26.46
CA ILE A 57 -2.75 -14.44 27.02
C ILE A 57 -4.11 -14.85 26.46
N SER A 58 -4.98 -15.37 27.31
CA SER A 58 -6.33 -15.79 26.92
C SER A 58 -7.37 -14.66 27.03
N ASN A 59 -8.47 -14.79 26.30
CA ASN A 59 -9.62 -13.89 26.47
C ASN A 59 -10.16 -13.86 27.91
N GLU A 60 -10.01 -14.95 28.66
CA GLU A 60 -10.44 -15.03 30.06
C GLU A 60 -9.55 -14.18 30.98
N MET A 61 -8.24 -14.18 30.75
CA MET A 61 -7.27 -13.40 31.52
C MET A 61 -7.51 -11.90 31.41
N VAL A 62 -7.80 -11.41 30.20
CA VAL A 62 -7.99 -9.97 29.95
C VAL A 62 -9.40 -9.47 30.25
N ARG A 63 -10.37 -10.38 30.46
CA ARG A 63 -11.79 -10.00 30.63
C ARG A 63 -12.04 -9.07 31.81
N ALA A 64 -11.33 -9.29 32.92
CA ALA A 64 -11.42 -8.48 34.14
C ALA A 64 -10.27 -7.48 34.28
N ALA A 65 -9.38 -7.40 33.29
CA ALA A 65 -8.28 -6.45 33.27
C ALA A 65 -8.80 -5.03 32.96
N PRO A 66 -8.10 -3.97 33.38
CA PRO A 66 -8.43 -2.61 33.00
C PRO A 66 -8.31 -2.42 31.49
N SER A 67 -9.16 -1.58 30.91
CA SER A 67 -9.01 -1.09 29.54
C SER A 67 -7.81 -0.15 29.43
N PHE A 68 -7.28 0.04 28.21
CA PHE A 68 -6.18 0.99 28.02
C PHE A 68 -6.56 2.40 28.45
N ALA A 69 -7.81 2.83 28.21
CA ALA A 69 -8.29 4.16 28.57
C ALA A 69 -8.20 4.41 30.08
N GLU A 70 -8.46 3.40 30.91
CA GLU A 70 -8.32 3.48 32.37
C GLU A 70 -6.85 3.56 32.82
N LEU A 71 -5.93 3.00 32.03
CA LEU A 71 -4.49 3.05 32.30
C LEU A 71 -3.79 4.27 31.70
N ALA A 72 -4.45 4.98 30.76
CA ALA A 72 -3.80 5.95 29.89
C ALA A 72 -3.14 7.07 30.68
N GLU A 73 -3.80 7.68 31.65
CA GLU A 73 -3.22 8.77 32.45
C GLU A 73 -1.95 8.32 33.18
N ALA A 74 -2.03 7.22 33.94
CA ALA A 74 -0.90 6.68 34.70
C ALA A 74 0.27 6.22 33.80
N LEU A 75 -0.03 5.68 32.61
CA LEU A 75 0.98 5.31 31.63
C LEU A 75 1.62 6.54 30.97
N TYR A 76 0.82 7.56 30.67
CA TYR A 76 1.30 8.81 30.08
C TYR A 76 2.30 9.48 31.02
N ASP A 77 1.93 9.64 32.29
CA ASP A 77 2.79 10.23 33.32
C ASP A 77 4.07 9.43 33.54
N ARG A 78 3.98 8.10 33.54
CA ARG A 78 5.14 7.22 33.68
C ARG A 78 6.10 7.31 32.48
N LEU A 79 5.57 7.48 31.27
CA LEU A 79 6.36 7.53 30.04
C LEU A 79 6.80 8.95 29.66
N ALA A 80 6.27 9.97 30.34
CA ALA A 80 6.64 11.36 30.15
C ALA A 80 8.14 11.56 30.42
N ASP A 81 8.78 12.38 29.58
CA ASP A 81 10.19 12.79 29.69
C ASP A 81 11.22 11.64 29.75
N ALA A 82 10.83 10.43 29.35
CA ALA A 82 11.71 9.27 29.32
C ALA A 82 12.14 8.89 27.88
N VAL A 83 13.34 8.31 27.77
CA VAL A 83 13.71 7.56 26.56
C VAL A 83 12.97 6.23 26.57
N PHE A 84 12.15 6.02 25.54
CA PHE A 84 11.43 4.77 25.25
C PHE A 84 12.38 3.76 24.60
N VAL A 85 12.72 2.70 25.33
CA VAL A 85 13.65 1.66 24.88
C VAL A 85 12.87 0.37 24.67
N ALA A 86 12.92 -0.20 23.47
CA ALA A 86 12.21 -1.44 23.16
C ALA A 86 12.96 -2.28 22.10
N HIS A 87 12.64 -3.56 22.00
CA HIS A 87 13.22 -4.46 21.00
C HIS A 87 12.38 -4.44 19.75
N ASN A 88 12.93 -3.91 18.66
CA ASN A 88 12.13 -3.45 17.52
C ASN A 88 11.14 -2.34 17.93
N ALA A 89 11.63 -1.33 18.66
CA ALA A 89 10.84 -0.30 19.35
C ALA A 89 9.73 0.38 18.54
N ARG A 90 9.81 0.36 17.21
CA ARG A 90 8.76 0.84 16.32
C ARG A 90 7.41 0.13 16.55
N PHE A 91 7.45 -1.17 16.86
CA PHE A 91 6.26 -1.98 17.11
C PHE A 91 5.56 -1.51 18.39
N ASP A 92 6.25 -1.59 19.53
CA ASP A 92 5.71 -1.26 20.85
C ASP A 92 5.27 0.20 20.93
N TYR A 93 6.13 1.10 20.44
CA TYR A 93 5.84 2.53 20.37
C TYR A 93 4.59 2.80 19.53
N GLY A 94 4.43 2.10 18.41
CA GLY A 94 3.29 2.29 17.53
C GLY A 94 1.96 1.86 18.15
N PHE A 95 1.96 0.76 18.88
CA PHE A 95 0.78 0.30 19.62
C PHE A 95 0.40 1.26 20.73
N LEU A 96 1.36 1.67 21.57
CA LEU A 96 1.10 2.63 22.65
C LEU A 96 0.64 3.98 22.09
N LYS A 97 1.28 4.50 21.04
CA LYS A 97 0.86 5.75 20.39
C LYS A 97 -0.58 5.68 19.85
N ALA A 98 -0.95 4.55 19.24
CA ALA A 98 -2.32 4.36 18.75
C ALA A 98 -3.34 4.28 19.89
N GLU A 99 -3.01 3.57 20.97
CA GLU A 99 -3.88 3.50 22.14
C GLU A 99 -4.01 4.84 22.89
N PHE A 100 -2.92 5.59 23.05
CA PHE A 100 -2.95 6.95 23.60
C PHE A 100 -3.81 7.88 22.75
N ALA A 101 -3.66 7.84 21.43
CA ALA A 101 -4.49 8.64 20.52
C ALA A 101 -5.99 8.28 20.65
N ARG A 102 -6.33 7.00 20.79
CA ARG A 102 -7.72 6.55 21.05
C ARG A 102 -8.24 7.05 22.40
N ALA A 103 -7.37 7.15 23.40
CA ALA A 103 -7.68 7.67 24.73
C ALA A 103 -7.66 9.21 24.81
N GLY A 104 -7.33 9.91 23.71
CA GLY A 104 -7.34 11.37 23.64
C GLY A 104 -6.01 12.06 23.98
N TYR A 105 -4.90 11.34 24.05
CA TYR A 105 -3.57 11.86 24.38
C TYR A 105 -2.68 11.97 23.12
N ASP A 106 -1.97 13.09 22.92
CA ASP A 106 -0.86 13.20 21.96
C ASP A 106 0.45 12.80 22.66
N TRP A 107 0.74 11.51 22.66
CA TRP A 107 1.95 10.98 23.29
C TRP A 107 3.11 10.88 22.29
N ARG A 108 4.28 11.37 22.73
CA ARG A 108 5.55 11.28 22.01
C ARG A 108 6.71 11.04 22.97
N ALA A 109 7.65 10.20 22.58
CA ALA A 109 8.88 9.97 23.36
C ALA A 109 10.10 9.75 22.46
N ALA A 110 11.27 10.16 22.95
CA ALA A 110 12.54 9.80 22.33
C ALA A 110 12.69 8.27 22.34
N THR A 111 13.04 7.67 21.20
CA THR A 111 12.93 6.21 21.03
C THR A 111 14.28 5.57 20.70
N LEU A 112 14.71 4.62 21.52
CA LEU A 112 15.89 3.78 21.29
C LEU A 112 15.47 2.35 20.95
N CYS A 113 15.89 1.87 19.77
CA CYS A 113 15.64 0.49 19.35
C CYS A 113 16.87 -0.38 19.64
N THR A 114 16.72 -1.38 20.51
CA THR A 114 17.85 -2.25 20.91
C THR A 114 18.40 -3.10 19.76
N VAL A 115 17.57 -3.36 18.75
CA VAL A 115 17.98 -4.00 17.49
C VAL A 115 18.95 -3.10 16.70
N ARG A 116 18.66 -1.80 16.60
CA ARG A 116 19.55 -0.83 15.93
C ARG A 116 20.85 -0.68 16.72
N LEU A 117 20.75 -0.60 18.03
CA LEU A 117 21.91 -0.55 18.92
C LEU A 117 22.81 -1.79 18.75
N SER A 118 22.21 -2.98 18.73
CA SER A 118 22.94 -4.23 18.52
C SER A 118 23.61 -4.29 17.14
N ARG A 119 22.96 -3.84 16.07
CA ARG A 119 23.57 -3.74 14.73
C ARG A 119 24.71 -2.74 14.66
N HIS A 120 24.56 -1.61 15.33
CA HIS A 120 25.59 -0.58 15.33
C HIS A 120 26.87 -1.07 16.01
N LEU A 121 26.71 -1.74 17.16
CA LEU A 121 27.83 -2.28 17.94
C LEU A 121 28.38 -3.60 17.39
N TYR A 122 27.58 -4.36 16.61
CA TYR A 122 27.95 -5.67 16.08
C TYR A 122 27.46 -5.87 14.63
N PRO A 123 27.96 -5.10 13.65
CA PRO A 123 27.46 -5.11 12.27
C PRO A 123 27.60 -6.48 11.58
N ASP A 124 28.67 -7.23 11.90
CA ASP A 124 28.97 -8.52 11.26
C ASP A 124 28.35 -9.74 11.97
N ARG A 125 27.47 -9.50 12.95
CA ARG A 125 26.93 -10.54 13.82
C ARG A 125 25.40 -10.53 13.74
N GLY A 126 24.85 -11.09 12.67
CA GLY A 126 23.42 -11.44 12.58
C GLY A 126 23.14 -12.88 13.04
N PRO A 127 21.89 -13.22 13.41
CA PRO A 127 20.69 -12.37 13.49
C PRO A 127 20.62 -11.52 14.78
N HIS A 128 19.76 -10.49 14.80
CA HIS A 128 19.55 -9.56 15.95
C HIS A 128 18.13 -9.63 16.52
N SER A 129 17.45 -10.78 16.40
CA SER A 129 16.20 -11.02 17.13
C SER A 129 16.44 -11.06 18.64
N LEU A 130 15.38 -10.95 19.44
CA LEU A 130 15.52 -10.97 20.89
C LEU A 130 16.12 -12.30 21.36
N ASP A 131 15.68 -13.41 20.76
CA ASP A 131 16.26 -14.75 21.01
C ASP A 131 17.75 -14.81 20.71
N ALA A 132 18.17 -14.30 19.54
CA ALA A 132 19.58 -14.32 19.14
C ALA A 132 20.45 -13.42 20.03
N ILE A 133 19.88 -12.31 20.53
CA ILE A 133 20.54 -11.45 21.51
C ILE A 133 20.65 -12.15 22.86
N VAL A 134 19.56 -12.77 23.33
CA VAL A 134 19.55 -13.53 24.58
C VAL A 134 20.62 -14.61 24.57
N GLU A 135 20.66 -15.42 23.50
CA GLU A 135 21.65 -16.47 23.32
C GLU A 135 23.08 -15.90 23.29
N ARG A 136 23.32 -14.87 22.48
CA ARG A 136 24.66 -14.27 22.29
C ARG A 136 25.25 -13.70 23.58
N PHE A 137 24.43 -13.09 24.41
CA PHE A 137 24.88 -12.40 25.61
C PHE A 137 24.66 -13.21 26.90
N GLY A 138 24.08 -14.40 26.80
CA GLY A 138 23.73 -15.26 27.93
C GLY A 138 22.74 -14.60 28.88
N LEU A 139 21.65 -14.03 28.33
CA LEU A 139 20.64 -13.28 29.07
C LEU A 139 19.44 -14.18 29.44
N ASP A 140 19.69 -15.27 30.16
CA ASP A 140 18.62 -16.18 30.58
C ASP A 140 17.72 -15.54 31.65
N GLY A 141 16.43 -15.91 31.67
CA GLY A 141 15.50 -15.39 32.67
C GLY A 141 14.16 -16.10 32.72
N GLU A 142 13.49 -16.01 33.86
CA GLU A 142 12.12 -16.50 34.06
C GLU A 142 11.11 -15.63 33.29
N GLN A 143 10.02 -16.24 32.80
CA GLN A 143 8.91 -15.58 32.10
C GLN A 143 9.25 -14.85 30.79
N ARG A 144 10.19 -15.38 29.99
CA ARG A 144 10.33 -14.98 28.58
C ARG A 144 9.01 -15.18 27.84
N HIS A 145 8.72 -14.34 26.84
CA HIS A 145 7.44 -14.30 26.10
C HIS A 145 6.25 -13.73 26.91
N ARG A 146 6.56 -12.86 27.89
CA ARG A 146 5.62 -11.96 28.53
C ARG A 146 6.23 -10.57 28.51
N ALA A 147 5.40 -9.53 28.40
CA ALA A 147 5.88 -8.18 28.19
C ALA A 147 6.92 -7.73 29.23
N LEU A 148 6.66 -7.97 30.52
CA LEU A 148 7.61 -7.57 31.57
C LEU A 148 8.91 -8.40 31.53
N GLY A 149 8.81 -9.69 31.19
CA GLY A 149 9.97 -10.56 31.05
C GLY A 149 10.92 -10.06 29.98
N ASP A 150 10.39 -9.68 28.83
CA ASP A 150 11.18 -9.18 27.71
C ASP A 150 11.72 -7.77 27.98
N ALA A 151 10.96 -6.87 28.62
CA ALA A 151 11.47 -5.58 29.08
C ALA A 151 12.67 -5.72 30.05
N ARG A 152 12.66 -6.70 30.96
CA ARG A 152 13.80 -7.02 31.85
C ARG A 152 15.02 -7.52 31.07
N VAL A 153 14.82 -8.27 29.99
CA VAL A 153 15.91 -8.71 29.11
C VAL A 153 16.58 -7.51 28.47
N LEU A 154 15.82 -6.50 28.03
CA LEU A 154 16.39 -5.30 27.42
C LEU A 154 17.21 -4.48 28.41
N TRP A 155 16.76 -4.37 29.65
CA TRP A 155 17.57 -3.72 30.69
C TRP A 155 18.90 -4.46 30.90
N ARG A 156 18.85 -5.78 31.08
CA ARG A 156 20.04 -6.62 31.25
C ARG A 156 20.98 -6.55 30.05
N LEU A 157 20.43 -6.45 28.84
CA LEU A 157 21.20 -6.22 27.62
C LEU A 157 22.01 -4.93 27.71
N ILE A 158 21.39 -3.80 28.07
CA ILE A 158 22.10 -2.52 28.22
C ILE A 158 23.22 -2.62 29.26
N GLN A 159 22.95 -3.26 30.40
CA GLN A 159 23.98 -3.49 31.42
C GLN A 159 25.16 -4.31 30.86
N ARG A 160 24.87 -5.34 30.06
CA ARG A 160 25.89 -6.21 29.45
C ARG A 160 26.70 -5.49 28.37
N LEU A 161 26.05 -4.65 27.57
CA LEU A 161 26.71 -3.81 26.56
C LEU A 161 27.63 -2.80 27.23
N ARG A 162 27.19 -2.17 28.33
CA ARG A 162 28.00 -1.25 29.13
C ARG A 162 29.26 -1.93 29.69
N GLN A 163 29.14 -3.15 30.19
CA GLN A 163 30.30 -3.93 30.66
C GLN A 163 31.30 -4.25 29.55
N ARG A 164 30.83 -4.42 28.31
CA ARG A 164 31.65 -4.90 27.20
C ARG A 164 32.32 -3.80 26.37
N HIS A 165 31.62 -2.68 26.18
CA HIS A 165 32.10 -1.54 25.38
C HIS A 165 32.51 -0.33 26.24
N GLY A 166 32.19 -0.34 27.53
CA GLY A 166 32.36 0.82 28.40
C GLY A 166 31.28 1.88 28.20
N GLU A 167 31.19 2.80 29.17
CA GLU A 167 30.14 3.83 29.21
C GLU A 167 30.20 4.79 28.03
N ALA A 168 31.39 5.31 27.72
CA ALA A 168 31.56 6.36 26.71
C ALA A 168 31.19 5.89 25.29
N GLU A 169 31.59 4.67 24.91
CA GLU A 169 31.26 4.11 23.60
C GLU A 169 29.76 3.83 23.48
N LEU A 170 29.15 3.26 24.53
CA LEU A 170 27.72 2.98 24.55
C LEU A 170 26.89 4.28 24.48
N ALA A 171 27.27 5.30 25.25
CA ALA A 171 26.61 6.60 25.24
C ALA A 171 26.65 7.23 23.84
N ALA A 172 27.84 7.25 23.19
CA ALA A 172 27.98 7.78 21.83
C ALA A 172 27.12 7.03 20.80
N ALA A 173 27.02 5.70 20.93
CA ALA A 173 26.15 4.88 20.09
C ALA A 173 24.67 5.22 20.30
N VAL A 174 24.24 5.39 21.55
CA VAL A 174 22.85 5.76 21.90
C VAL A 174 22.51 7.14 21.38
N ASP A 175 23.35 8.15 21.63
CA ASP A 175 23.14 9.53 21.18
C ASP A 175 22.99 9.61 19.66
N ARG A 176 23.86 8.90 18.92
CA ARG A 176 23.80 8.81 17.47
C ARG A 176 22.49 8.21 16.96
N LEU A 177 21.96 7.21 17.66
CA LEU A 177 20.73 6.52 17.28
C LEU A 177 19.48 7.32 17.64
N LEU A 178 19.50 8.06 18.75
CA LEU A 178 18.45 8.99 19.15
C LEU A 178 18.35 10.19 18.19
N ALA A 179 19.47 10.61 17.60
CA ALA A 179 19.51 11.69 16.61
C ALA A 179 18.96 11.33 15.21
N ARG A 180 18.63 10.05 14.93
CA ARG A 180 18.20 9.60 13.58
C ARG A 180 16.89 8.78 13.62
N PRO A 181 15.88 9.10 12.77
CA PRO A 181 14.64 8.34 12.69
C PRO A 181 14.86 6.87 12.31
N SER A 182 13.97 6.00 12.78
CA SER A 182 14.08 4.53 12.74
C SER A 182 13.94 3.94 11.34
N THR A 183 14.95 3.21 10.88
CA THR A 183 14.94 2.37 9.66
C THR A 183 14.56 0.91 9.96
N PRO A 184 14.12 0.12 8.96
CA PRO A 184 13.74 -1.28 9.15
C PRO A 184 14.88 -2.15 9.64
N PRO A 185 14.60 -3.21 10.44
CA PRO A 185 15.62 -4.11 10.93
C PRO A 185 16.40 -4.83 9.82
N ALA A 186 15.75 -5.48 8.86
CA ALA A 186 16.43 -6.46 8.02
C ALA A 186 17.25 -5.89 6.85
N LEU A 187 17.22 -4.57 6.61
CA LEU A 187 17.96 -3.95 5.51
C LEU A 187 19.44 -3.74 5.85
N PRO A 188 20.37 -4.03 4.93
CA PRO A 188 21.77 -3.68 5.09
C PRO A 188 21.95 -2.16 5.32
N PRO A 189 22.91 -1.74 6.15
CA PRO A 189 23.23 -0.33 6.32
C PRO A 189 23.62 0.31 4.97
N GLY A 190 23.08 1.49 4.63
CA GLY A 190 23.43 2.20 3.41
C GLY A 190 22.49 1.97 2.21
N GLU A 191 21.64 0.94 2.23
CA GLU A 191 20.72 0.68 1.09
C GLU A 191 19.74 1.83 0.86
N LEU A 192 19.21 2.43 1.93
CA LEU A 192 18.27 3.54 1.83
C LEU A 192 18.95 4.84 1.36
N GLU A 193 20.22 5.01 1.73
CA GLU A 193 21.02 6.17 1.32
C GLU A 193 21.32 6.16 -0.19
N ALA A 194 21.49 4.96 -0.78
CA ALA A 194 21.77 4.77 -2.20
C ALA A 194 20.57 5.05 -3.12
N ILE A 195 19.35 5.09 -2.57
CA ILE A 195 18.15 5.39 -3.35
C ILE A 195 18.20 6.87 -3.79
N PRO A 196 18.06 7.16 -5.11
CA PRO A 196 18.11 8.51 -5.63
C PRO A 196 16.81 9.28 -5.35
N HIS A 197 16.92 10.60 -5.25
CA HIS A 197 15.77 11.50 -5.37
C HIS A 197 15.42 11.67 -6.86
N ALA A 198 14.73 10.69 -7.41
CA ALA A 198 14.32 10.67 -8.82
C ALA A 198 12.97 9.97 -8.98
N PRO A 199 12.24 10.22 -10.08
CA PRO A 199 11.08 9.43 -10.44
C PRO A 199 11.45 7.97 -10.74
N GLY A 200 10.52 7.05 -10.52
CA GLY A 200 10.71 5.66 -10.91
C GLY A 200 9.84 4.66 -10.17
N VAL A 201 10.26 3.41 -10.26
CA VAL A 201 9.63 2.25 -9.62
C VAL A 201 10.60 1.62 -8.64
N TYR A 202 10.13 1.22 -7.46
CA TYR A 202 10.88 0.46 -6.47
C TYR A 202 10.23 -0.91 -6.25
N LEU A 203 11.06 -1.90 -5.94
CA LEU A 203 10.69 -3.27 -5.71
C LEU A 203 11.19 -3.68 -4.34
N PHE A 204 10.27 -4.16 -3.51
CA PHE A 204 10.57 -4.74 -2.21
C PHE A 204 10.64 -6.25 -2.34
N TYR A 205 11.70 -6.83 -1.80
CA TYR A 205 11.91 -8.27 -1.73
C TYR A 205 11.96 -8.71 -0.27
N GLY A 206 11.38 -9.88 0.00
CA GLY A 206 11.59 -10.60 1.25
C GLY A 206 12.78 -11.56 1.14
N ALA A 207 12.70 -12.70 1.82
CA ALA A 207 13.75 -13.72 1.77
C ALA A 207 13.94 -14.40 0.40
N ASN A 208 12.91 -14.34 -0.46
CA ASN A 208 12.92 -14.98 -1.78
C ASN A 208 13.25 -13.99 -2.89
N ALA A 209 13.66 -14.53 -4.05
CA ALA A 209 13.96 -13.74 -5.25
C ALA A 209 12.72 -13.12 -5.93
N GLN A 210 11.50 -13.42 -5.46
CA GLN A 210 10.26 -12.84 -5.98
C GLN A 210 9.95 -11.53 -5.23
N PRO A 211 9.60 -10.43 -5.92
CA PRO A 211 9.21 -9.21 -5.23
C PRO A 211 7.92 -9.44 -4.43
N ILE A 212 7.88 -8.93 -3.21
CA ILE A 212 6.69 -8.94 -2.36
C ILE A 212 5.81 -7.73 -2.63
N TYR A 213 6.40 -6.62 -3.08
CA TYR A 213 5.71 -5.39 -3.45
C TYR A 213 6.47 -4.60 -4.50
N ILE A 214 5.73 -3.91 -5.37
CA ILE A 214 6.26 -3.01 -6.39
C ILE A 214 5.46 -1.72 -6.30
N GLY A 215 6.12 -0.57 -6.24
CA GLY A 215 5.46 0.72 -6.17
C GLY A 215 6.15 1.78 -7.03
N LYS A 216 5.42 2.83 -7.40
CA LYS A 216 5.94 4.00 -8.12
C LYS A 216 6.13 5.23 -7.24
N SER A 217 6.93 6.19 -7.70
CA SER A 217 7.01 7.53 -7.13
C SER A 217 7.58 8.56 -8.12
N VAL A 218 7.31 9.84 -7.88
CA VAL A 218 8.05 10.97 -8.47
C VAL A 218 9.34 11.28 -7.70
N ASP A 219 9.43 10.82 -6.45
CA ASP A 219 10.64 10.83 -5.64
C ASP A 219 10.76 9.46 -4.95
N LEU A 220 11.62 8.61 -5.50
CA LEU A 220 11.89 7.26 -5.00
C LEU A 220 12.34 7.28 -3.54
N LYS A 221 13.34 8.11 -3.21
CA LYS A 221 13.90 8.15 -1.86
C LYS A 221 12.86 8.59 -0.85
N ALA A 222 12.16 9.70 -1.10
CA ALA A 222 11.12 10.19 -0.18
C ALA A 222 9.98 9.18 0.00
N ARG A 223 9.56 8.50 -1.07
CA ARG A 223 8.47 7.52 -1.00
C ARG A 223 8.88 6.24 -0.26
N VAL A 224 10.07 5.73 -0.54
CA VAL A 224 10.62 4.56 0.15
C VAL A 224 10.85 4.88 1.62
N LEU A 225 11.42 6.04 1.95
CA LEU A 225 11.50 6.50 3.34
C LEU A 225 10.12 6.68 3.97
N GLY A 226 9.10 7.12 3.21
CA GLY A 226 7.72 7.22 3.65
C GLY A 226 7.11 5.90 4.12
N HIS A 227 7.43 4.78 3.44
CA HIS A 227 7.10 3.42 3.87
C HIS A 227 7.77 3.01 5.19
N PHE A 228 8.75 3.77 5.66
CA PHE A 228 9.48 3.51 6.90
C PHE A 228 9.30 4.64 7.96
N ALA A 229 8.74 5.77 7.57
CA ALA A 229 8.53 6.93 8.44
C ALA A 229 7.11 7.02 9.03
N ASN A 230 6.08 6.49 8.34
CA ASN A 230 4.66 6.79 8.62
C ASN A 230 3.75 5.56 8.89
N ASP A 231 4.27 4.48 9.48
CA ASP A 231 3.57 3.18 9.61
C ASP A 231 2.39 3.11 10.58
N HIS A 232 1.86 4.24 11.03
CA HIS A 232 0.66 4.27 11.86
C HIS A 232 -0.64 4.35 11.04
N ALA A 233 -0.57 4.61 9.72
CA ALA A 233 -1.77 4.83 8.90
C ALA A 233 -2.29 3.60 8.14
N SER A 234 -1.44 2.59 7.88
CA SER A 234 -1.76 1.48 6.97
C SER A 234 -1.09 0.17 7.42
N GLY A 235 -1.89 -0.83 7.82
CA GLY A 235 -1.40 -2.16 8.19
C GLY A 235 -0.82 -3.00 7.03
N ALA A 236 -0.85 -2.47 5.79
CA ALA A 236 -0.13 -3.04 4.66
C ALA A 236 1.34 -2.61 4.66
N ASP A 237 1.61 -1.33 4.95
CA ASP A 237 2.97 -0.77 4.93
C ASP A 237 3.81 -1.31 6.09
N LEU A 238 3.18 -1.54 7.26
CA LEU A 238 3.86 -2.18 8.40
C LEU A 238 4.32 -3.62 8.10
N ARG A 239 3.47 -4.43 7.45
CA ARG A 239 3.84 -5.81 7.05
C ARG A 239 4.96 -5.80 6.00
N LEU A 240 4.87 -4.89 5.04
CA LEU A 240 5.94 -4.69 4.05
C LEU A 240 7.24 -4.33 4.77
N SER A 241 7.22 -3.40 5.71
CA SER A 241 8.43 -2.98 6.44
C SER A 241 9.10 -4.09 7.26
N GLN A 242 8.33 -5.09 7.71
CA GLN A 242 8.84 -6.25 8.46
C GLN A 242 9.41 -7.32 7.55
N GLU A 243 8.84 -7.50 6.36
CA GLU A 243 9.25 -8.52 5.40
C GLU A 243 10.40 -8.06 4.50
N VAL A 244 10.57 -6.75 4.28
CA VAL A 244 11.60 -6.19 3.37
C VAL A 244 13.00 -6.53 3.86
N GLN A 245 13.75 -7.25 3.04
CA GLN A 245 15.17 -7.57 3.23
C GLN A 245 16.07 -6.95 2.17
N ARG A 246 15.49 -6.56 1.02
CA ARG A 246 16.23 -6.01 -0.11
C ARG A 246 15.34 -5.07 -0.93
N ILE A 247 15.90 -3.95 -1.37
CA ILE A 247 15.21 -2.98 -2.21
C ILE A 247 15.94 -2.87 -3.55
N GLU A 248 15.20 -2.98 -4.64
CA GLU A 248 15.69 -2.59 -5.97
C GLU A 248 14.88 -1.40 -6.48
N TRP A 249 15.44 -0.66 -7.44
CA TRP A 249 14.73 0.42 -8.09
C TRP A 249 15.13 0.55 -9.56
N GLU A 250 14.18 1.02 -10.35
CA GLU A 250 14.37 1.44 -11.73
C GLU A 250 13.90 2.90 -11.83
N GLN A 251 14.85 3.81 -12.03
CA GLN A 251 14.52 5.22 -12.26
C GLN A 251 13.70 5.35 -13.56
N THR A 252 12.95 6.43 -13.72
CA THR A 252 12.33 6.88 -14.99
C THR A 252 12.53 8.40 -15.13
N ALA A 253 12.37 8.95 -16.33
CA ALA A 253 12.50 10.39 -16.54
C ALA A 253 11.37 11.21 -15.87
N GLY A 254 10.18 10.62 -15.68
CA GLY A 254 9.07 11.26 -14.98
C GLY A 254 8.00 10.29 -14.47
N GLU A 255 6.85 10.85 -14.12
CA GLU A 255 5.75 10.10 -13.50
C GLU A 255 5.08 9.13 -14.47
N THR A 256 4.93 9.51 -15.74
CA THR A 256 4.23 8.70 -16.74
C THR A 256 5.00 7.42 -17.00
N GLY A 257 6.32 7.51 -17.17
CA GLY A 257 7.20 6.36 -17.26
C GLY A 257 7.10 5.46 -16.02
N ALA A 258 7.10 6.05 -14.81
CA ALA A 258 6.98 5.30 -13.56
C ALA A 258 5.64 4.53 -13.47
N LEU A 259 4.54 5.15 -13.88
CA LEU A 259 3.20 4.55 -13.93
C LEU A 259 3.15 3.34 -14.88
N LEU A 260 3.70 3.49 -16.10
CA LEU A 260 3.71 2.41 -17.10
C LEU A 260 4.58 1.24 -16.63
N ARG A 261 5.77 1.55 -16.12
CA ARG A 261 6.72 0.54 -15.68
C ARG A 261 6.24 -0.23 -14.45
N GLU A 262 5.58 0.43 -13.50
CA GLU A 262 4.94 -0.24 -12.36
C GLU A 262 3.86 -1.22 -12.85
N ALA A 263 2.97 -0.78 -13.75
CA ALA A 263 1.89 -1.60 -14.28
C ALA A 263 2.42 -2.85 -15.00
N GLU A 264 3.48 -2.72 -15.79
CA GLU A 264 4.17 -3.83 -16.45
C GLU A 264 4.83 -4.79 -15.46
N LEU A 265 5.62 -4.26 -14.52
CA LEU A 265 6.36 -5.06 -13.54
C LEU A 265 5.41 -5.83 -12.61
N VAL A 266 4.30 -5.24 -12.17
CA VAL A 266 3.32 -5.95 -11.35
C VAL A 266 2.67 -7.11 -12.10
N LYS A 267 2.45 -6.98 -13.41
CA LYS A 267 1.83 -8.03 -14.24
C LYS A 267 2.80 -9.15 -14.62
N THR A 268 4.08 -8.83 -14.80
CA THR A 268 5.13 -9.79 -15.16
C THR A 268 5.74 -10.48 -13.93
N ARG A 269 5.92 -9.75 -12.82
CA ARG A 269 6.53 -10.25 -11.59
C ARG A 269 5.53 -10.65 -10.50
N LEU A 270 4.23 -10.38 -10.67
CA LEU A 270 3.16 -10.89 -9.80
C LEU A 270 3.43 -10.84 -8.28
N PRO A 271 3.81 -9.69 -7.70
CA PRO A 271 4.24 -9.59 -6.31
C PRO A 271 3.14 -9.87 -5.28
N ALA A 272 3.47 -10.51 -4.17
CA ALA A 272 2.48 -11.02 -3.20
C ALA A 272 1.42 -9.97 -2.79
N HIS A 273 1.84 -8.73 -2.54
CA HIS A 273 0.99 -7.68 -1.95
C HIS A 273 0.31 -6.75 -2.96
N ASN A 274 0.70 -6.71 -4.25
CA ASN A 274 -0.01 -5.90 -5.27
C ASN A 274 -1.25 -6.61 -5.84
N ILE A 275 -2.26 -6.84 -4.99
CA ILE A 275 -3.44 -7.65 -5.34
C ILE A 275 -4.26 -7.06 -6.51
N ALA A 276 -4.41 -5.74 -6.58
CA ALA A 276 -5.30 -5.07 -7.54
C ALA A 276 -4.80 -5.12 -9.00
N LEU A 277 -3.48 -5.03 -9.22
CA LEU A 277 -2.85 -5.00 -10.54
C LEU A 277 -2.47 -6.41 -11.05
N ARG A 278 -2.41 -7.42 -10.17
CA ARG A 278 -2.06 -8.81 -10.50
C ARG A 278 -3.12 -9.62 -11.24
N ARG A 279 -4.40 -9.29 -11.05
CA ARG A 279 -5.49 -10.07 -11.65
C ARG A 279 -5.39 -9.96 -13.17
N ARG A 280 -5.21 -11.07 -13.90
CA ARG A 280 -5.46 -11.11 -15.36
C ARG A 280 -6.93 -10.73 -15.55
N ARG A 281 -7.14 -9.49 -15.97
CA ARG A 281 -8.48 -8.88 -15.86
C ARG A 281 -9.38 -9.44 -16.95
N SER A 282 -10.57 -9.87 -16.56
CA SER A 282 -11.73 -10.10 -17.42
C SER A 282 -12.31 -8.77 -17.92
N GLN A 283 -11.44 -7.89 -18.42
CA GLN A 283 -11.79 -6.54 -18.87
C GLN A 283 -12.80 -6.65 -19.99
N VAL A 284 -13.78 -5.76 -19.96
CA VAL A 284 -14.79 -5.68 -21.00
C VAL A 284 -14.96 -4.26 -21.46
N PHE A 285 -15.32 -4.13 -22.72
CA PHE A 285 -15.97 -2.97 -23.27
C PHE A 285 -17.48 -3.18 -23.28
N VAL A 286 -18.20 -2.07 -23.39
CA VAL A 286 -19.63 -2.07 -23.69
C VAL A 286 -19.82 -1.58 -25.12
N THR A 287 -20.68 -2.25 -25.87
CA THR A 287 -21.27 -1.75 -27.12
C THR A 287 -22.78 -1.76 -26.99
N LEU A 288 -23.48 -1.15 -27.93
CA LEU A 288 -24.94 -1.21 -28.02
C LEU A 288 -25.34 -1.99 -29.26
N ASP A 289 -26.29 -2.89 -29.15
CA ASP A 289 -26.90 -3.54 -30.32
C ASP A 289 -27.91 -2.63 -31.04
N ALA A 290 -28.57 -3.15 -32.08
CA ALA A 290 -29.53 -2.40 -32.89
C ALA A 290 -30.71 -1.83 -32.06
N GLU A 291 -31.07 -2.48 -30.96
CA GLU A 291 -32.11 -2.03 -30.03
C GLU A 291 -31.56 -1.24 -28.84
N ALA A 292 -30.33 -0.72 -28.96
CA ALA A 292 -29.62 0.04 -27.93
C ALA A 292 -29.42 -0.72 -26.60
N ARG A 293 -29.30 -2.05 -26.65
CA ARG A 293 -29.07 -2.87 -25.45
C ARG A 293 -27.56 -3.04 -25.22
N PRO A 294 -27.07 -2.88 -23.98
CA PRO A 294 -25.67 -3.08 -23.67
C PRO A 294 -25.18 -4.51 -23.92
N CYS A 295 -24.18 -4.65 -24.78
CA CYS A 295 -23.43 -5.86 -25.03
C CYS A 295 -22.03 -5.74 -24.40
N PHE A 296 -21.59 -6.78 -23.68
CA PHE A 296 -20.27 -6.79 -23.04
C PHE A 296 -19.29 -7.60 -23.87
N VAL A 297 -18.27 -6.94 -24.39
CA VAL A 297 -17.25 -7.54 -25.28
C VAL A 297 -15.94 -7.66 -24.52
N PRO A 298 -15.30 -8.84 -24.47
CA PRO A 298 -13.97 -8.97 -23.86
C PRO A 298 -12.97 -8.03 -24.53
N ALA A 299 -12.19 -7.28 -23.74
CA ALA A 299 -11.26 -6.29 -24.29
C ALA A 299 -10.21 -6.92 -25.22
N ALA A 300 -9.78 -8.14 -24.91
CA ALA A 300 -8.79 -8.88 -25.70
C ALA A 300 -9.29 -9.32 -27.09
N THR A 301 -10.60 -9.29 -27.36
CA THR A 301 -11.17 -9.70 -28.66
C THR A 301 -11.48 -8.51 -29.57
N VAL A 302 -11.31 -7.28 -29.09
CA VAL A 302 -11.62 -6.07 -29.86
C VAL A 302 -10.43 -5.72 -30.76
N ALA A 303 -10.69 -5.56 -32.05
CA ALA A 303 -9.70 -5.03 -32.99
C ALA A 303 -9.34 -3.58 -32.60
N LEU A 304 -8.05 -3.27 -32.57
CA LEU A 304 -7.54 -2.00 -32.05
C LEU A 304 -8.08 -0.78 -32.81
N GLU A 305 -8.27 -0.93 -34.12
CA GLU A 305 -8.80 0.08 -35.03
C GLU A 305 -10.24 0.45 -34.66
N ARG A 306 -10.97 -0.49 -34.08
CA ARG A 306 -12.40 -0.37 -33.72
C ARG A 306 -12.61 -0.05 -32.25
N LEU A 307 -11.54 0.23 -31.49
CA LEU A 307 -11.67 0.61 -30.08
C LEU A 307 -12.62 1.80 -29.89
N HIS A 308 -12.61 2.75 -30.81
CA HIS A 308 -13.44 3.96 -30.75
C HIS A 308 -14.96 3.71 -30.86
N GLU A 309 -15.36 2.52 -31.32
CA GLU A 309 -16.76 2.09 -31.36
C GLU A 309 -17.28 1.65 -29.98
N HIS A 310 -16.41 1.58 -28.97
CA HIS A 310 -16.66 0.94 -27.68
C HIS A 310 -16.66 1.94 -26.51
N TYR A 311 -17.40 1.63 -25.45
CA TYR A 311 -17.41 2.37 -24.18
C TYR A 311 -16.62 1.62 -23.11
N GLY A 312 -15.79 2.34 -22.34
CA GLY A 312 -14.97 1.79 -21.26
C GLY A 312 -13.49 2.19 -21.38
N PRO A 313 -12.53 1.30 -21.03
CA PRO A 313 -12.69 -0.09 -20.60
C PRO A 313 -13.11 -0.25 -19.13
N PHE A 314 -13.92 -1.27 -18.85
CA PHE A 314 -14.33 -1.65 -17.50
C PHE A 314 -13.46 -2.78 -16.95
N SER A 315 -13.27 -2.79 -15.62
CA SER A 315 -12.40 -3.77 -14.94
C SER A 315 -12.93 -5.21 -15.03
N SER A 316 -14.25 -5.38 -15.16
CA SER A 316 -14.92 -6.68 -15.26
C SER A 316 -16.35 -6.53 -15.79
N ARG A 317 -16.95 -7.62 -16.28
CA ARG A 317 -18.38 -7.64 -16.67
C ARG A 317 -19.33 -7.24 -15.52
N PRO A 318 -19.19 -7.74 -14.28
CA PRO A 318 -19.98 -7.25 -13.15
C PRO A 318 -19.80 -5.75 -12.88
N GLY A 319 -18.57 -5.24 -13.01
CA GLY A 319 -18.28 -3.81 -12.86
C GLY A 319 -18.97 -2.95 -13.92
N ALA A 320 -18.89 -3.35 -15.19
CA ALA A 320 -19.59 -2.68 -16.28
C ALA A 320 -21.12 -2.70 -16.08
N ARG A 321 -21.68 -3.85 -15.64
CA ARG A 321 -23.12 -3.96 -15.33
C ARG A 321 -23.51 -3.02 -14.20
N ARG A 322 -22.71 -2.94 -13.12
CA ARG A 322 -22.96 -2.06 -11.99
C ARG A 322 -22.97 -0.59 -12.43
N PHE A 323 -21.96 -0.17 -13.19
CA PHE A 323 -21.90 1.18 -13.76
C PHE A 323 -23.17 1.52 -14.55
N LEU A 324 -23.62 0.64 -15.45
CA LEU A 324 -24.85 0.86 -16.22
C LEU A 324 -26.11 0.90 -15.34
N GLN A 325 -26.13 0.15 -14.23
CA GLN A 325 -27.23 0.16 -13.27
C GLN A 325 -27.27 1.44 -12.44
N GLU A 326 -26.12 1.96 -12.03
CA GLU A 326 -25.96 3.24 -11.35
C GLU A 326 -26.38 4.39 -12.28
N LEU A 327 -25.87 4.40 -13.51
CA LEU A 327 -26.27 5.37 -14.55
C LEU A 327 -27.79 5.36 -14.79
N ALA A 328 -28.39 4.18 -14.82
CA ALA A 328 -29.83 4.04 -14.97
C ALA A 328 -30.62 4.54 -13.76
N ALA A 329 -30.10 4.35 -12.55
CA ALA A 329 -30.74 4.84 -11.33
C ALA A 329 -30.67 6.37 -11.21
N GLU A 330 -29.54 6.97 -11.60
CA GLU A 330 -29.31 8.41 -11.56
C GLU A 330 -30.15 9.15 -12.62
N HIS A 331 -30.23 8.61 -13.84
CA HIS A 331 -30.91 9.27 -14.95
C HIS A 331 -32.28 8.67 -15.29
N GLY A 332 -32.80 7.75 -14.49
CA GLY A 332 -34.12 7.17 -14.73
C GLY A 332 -34.25 6.33 -16.02
N LEU A 333 -33.17 5.65 -16.44
CA LEU A 333 -33.19 4.74 -17.58
C LEU A 333 -33.87 3.41 -17.25
N CYS A 334 -34.53 2.81 -18.23
CA CYS A 334 -35.22 1.55 -18.05
C CYS A 334 -34.28 0.33 -18.10
N LEU A 335 -33.95 -0.24 -16.94
CA LEU A 335 -33.16 -1.49 -16.83
C LEU A 335 -33.79 -2.69 -17.56
N LYS A 336 -35.12 -2.73 -17.66
CA LYS A 336 -35.85 -3.78 -18.39
C LYS A 336 -35.58 -3.69 -19.89
N THR A 337 -35.67 -2.49 -20.47
CA THR A 337 -35.34 -2.23 -21.89
C THR A 337 -33.87 -2.53 -22.18
N MET A 338 -32.97 -2.16 -21.27
CA MET A 338 -31.53 -2.45 -21.36
C MET A 338 -31.17 -3.93 -21.10
N LYS A 339 -32.14 -4.79 -20.74
CA LYS A 339 -31.92 -6.19 -20.30
C LYS A 339 -30.91 -6.35 -19.16
N LEU A 340 -30.87 -5.38 -18.25
CA LEU A 340 -30.00 -5.37 -17.05
C LEU A 340 -30.74 -5.66 -15.74
N GLU A 341 -32.04 -5.87 -15.79
CA GLU A 341 -32.82 -6.49 -14.70
C GLU A 341 -32.48 -8.00 -14.61
N GLY A 342 -32.81 -8.66 -13.50
CA GLY A 342 -32.70 -10.14 -13.41
C GLY A 342 -33.60 -10.83 -14.46
N ARG A 343 -33.66 -12.17 -14.47
CA ARG A 343 -34.64 -12.91 -15.29
C ARG A 343 -36.07 -12.57 -14.81
N SER A 344 -36.62 -11.45 -15.28
CA SER A 344 -38.00 -11.08 -15.04
C SER A 344 -38.89 -11.91 -15.97
N ARG A 345 -39.79 -12.71 -15.40
CA ARG A 345 -40.84 -13.45 -16.13
C ARG A 345 -42.00 -12.55 -16.55
N ALA A 346 -41.91 -11.24 -16.31
CA ALA A 346 -43.00 -10.31 -16.61
C ALA A 346 -43.20 -10.17 -18.12
N ALA A 347 -44.47 -10.15 -18.54
CA ALA A 347 -44.87 -10.00 -19.93
C ALA A 347 -44.28 -8.73 -20.59
N ALA A 348 -44.19 -8.75 -21.92
CA ALA A 348 -43.91 -7.56 -22.71
C ALA A 348 -44.96 -6.48 -22.40
N GLY A 349 -44.52 -5.24 -22.16
CA GLY A 349 -45.41 -4.14 -21.77
C GLY A 349 -45.72 -4.02 -20.27
N ALA A 350 -45.32 -4.97 -19.42
CA ALA A 350 -45.49 -4.79 -17.97
C ALA A 350 -44.46 -3.78 -17.39
N PRO A 351 -44.84 -2.93 -16.42
CA PRO A 351 -43.93 -1.98 -15.78
C PRO A 351 -42.78 -2.68 -15.06
N CYS A 352 -41.57 -2.13 -15.19
CA CYS A 352 -40.43 -2.58 -14.38
C CYS A 352 -40.56 -2.07 -12.94
N PHE A 353 -39.87 -2.74 -12.00
CA PHE A 353 -39.90 -2.35 -10.59
C PHE A 353 -39.50 -0.87 -10.40
N ASN A 354 -38.44 -0.43 -11.08
CA ASN A 354 -37.97 0.96 -11.02
C ASN A 354 -39.03 1.96 -11.49
N HIS A 355 -39.90 1.61 -12.44
CA HIS A 355 -40.98 2.50 -12.88
C HIS A 355 -42.10 2.59 -11.83
N GLN A 356 -42.44 1.46 -11.19
CA GLN A 356 -43.44 1.43 -10.11
C GLN A 356 -43.05 2.33 -8.93
N ILE A 357 -41.75 2.41 -8.61
CA ILE A 357 -41.20 3.31 -7.58
C ILE A 357 -40.79 4.69 -8.11
N ARG A 358 -41.22 5.06 -9.34
CA ARG A 358 -40.96 6.36 -10.00
C ARG A 358 -39.48 6.73 -10.20
N ARG A 359 -38.61 5.72 -10.34
CA ARG A 359 -37.16 5.85 -10.65
C ARG A 359 -36.81 5.49 -12.09
N CYS A 360 -37.80 5.41 -12.98
CA CYS A 360 -37.62 5.07 -14.39
C CYS A 360 -38.72 5.76 -15.20
N LEU A 361 -38.36 6.38 -16.33
CA LEU A 361 -39.32 7.10 -17.19
C LEU A 361 -40.28 6.19 -17.97
N GLY A 362 -40.11 4.88 -17.87
CA GLY A 362 -41.12 3.92 -18.31
C GLY A 362 -41.05 3.52 -19.78
N ALA A 363 -39.85 3.44 -20.37
CA ALA A 363 -39.68 2.91 -21.73
C ALA A 363 -40.30 1.51 -21.93
N CYS A 364 -40.33 0.67 -20.88
CA CYS A 364 -40.95 -0.64 -20.91
C CYS A 364 -42.49 -0.65 -21.03
N VAL A 365 -43.16 0.47 -20.72
CA VAL A 365 -44.62 0.63 -20.80
C VAL A 365 -45.06 1.65 -21.84
N GLY A 366 -44.11 2.19 -22.63
CA GLY A 366 -44.37 3.22 -23.64
C GLY A 366 -44.57 4.63 -23.09
N ALA A 367 -44.35 4.88 -21.79
CA ALA A 367 -44.39 6.23 -21.22
C ALA A 367 -43.20 7.09 -21.71
N GLU A 368 -42.11 6.44 -22.10
CA GLU A 368 -41.00 6.98 -22.88
C GLU A 368 -40.88 6.13 -24.16
N THR A 369 -40.69 6.75 -25.32
CA THR A 369 -40.44 5.99 -26.57
C THR A 369 -39.09 5.28 -26.52
N THR A 370 -38.96 4.12 -27.16
CA THR A 370 -37.70 3.37 -27.23
C THR A 370 -36.57 4.17 -27.85
N GLU A 371 -36.88 5.04 -28.82
CA GLU A 371 -35.92 5.88 -29.53
C GLU A 371 -35.37 6.99 -28.61
N ALA A 372 -36.25 7.66 -27.86
CA ALA A 372 -35.85 8.65 -26.86
C ALA A 372 -35.00 8.03 -25.75
N HIS A 373 -35.40 6.85 -25.24
CA HIS A 373 -34.63 6.10 -24.26
C HIS A 373 -33.22 5.74 -24.78
N ALA A 374 -33.14 5.24 -26.02
CA ALA A 374 -31.89 4.90 -26.68
C ALA A 374 -30.99 6.13 -26.93
N ALA A 375 -31.56 7.26 -27.33
CA ALA A 375 -30.82 8.51 -27.53
C ALA A 375 -30.16 8.99 -26.24
N ARG A 376 -30.93 9.01 -25.14
CA ARG A 376 -30.42 9.38 -23.81
C ARG A 376 -29.34 8.42 -23.32
N LEU A 377 -29.52 7.13 -23.52
CA LEU A 377 -28.48 6.15 -23.17
C LEU A 377 -27.18 6.40 -23.93
N ARG A 378 -27.24 6.69 -25.24
CA ARG A 378 -26.04 7.00 -26.03
C ARG A 378 -25.36 8.28 -25.55
N GLU A 379 -26.13 9.33 -25.33
CA GLU A 379 -25.63 10.61 -24.82
C GLU A 379 -24.89 10.44 -23.48
N LEU A 380 -25.50 9.72 -22.54
CA LEU A 380 -24.91 9.45 -21.23
C LEU A 380 -23.66 8.54 -21.30
N LEU A 381 -23.55 7.68 -22.30
CA LEU A 381 -22.39 6.82 -22.50
C LEU A 381 -21.26 7.51 -23.28
N GLU A 382 -21.53 8.58 -24.01
CA GLU A 382 -20.56 9.24 -24.88
C GLU A 382 -19.27 9.70 -24.15
N PRO A 383 -19.32 10.28 -22.93
CA PRO A 383 -18.10 10.60 -22.17
C PRO A 383 -17.21 9.39 -21.88
N HIS A 384 -17.80 8.18 -21.89
CA HIS A 384 -17.12 6.92 -21.65
C HIS A 384 -16.65 6.22 -22.94
N ARG A 385 -16.92 6.80 -24.12
CA ARG A 385 -16.40 6.30 -25.39
C ARG A 385 -14.89 6.36 -25.40
N VAL A 386 -14.25 5.33 -25.95
CA VAL A 386 -12.82 5.37 -26.24
C VAL A 386 -12.59 6.36 -27.39
N PRO A 387 -11.75 7.39 -27.24
CA PRO A 387 -11.45 8.29 -28.35
C PRO A 387 -10.72 7.54 -29.47
N ALA A 388 -10.97 7.96 -30.71
CA ALA A 388 -10.15 7.53 -31.84
C ALA A 388 -8.68 7.88 -31.58
N TRP A 389 -7.78 7.03 -32.08
CA TRP A 389 -6.35 7.34 -32.03
C TRP A 389 -6.10 8.60 -32.86
N PRO A 390 -5.57 9.69 -32.27
CA PRO A 390 -5.55 10.99 -32.93
C PRO A 390 -4.35 11.20 -33.85
N TYR A 391 -3.42 10.23 -33.92
CA TYR A 391 -2.18 10.32 -34.68
C TYR A 391 -2.22 9.38 -35.90
N ALA A 392 -1.45 9.71 -36.93
CA ALA A 392 -1.38 8.89 -38.15
C ALA A 392 -0.72 7.52 -37.92
N GLY A 393 0.15 7.42 -36.92
CA GLY A 393 0.88 6.20 -36.58
C GLY A 393 1.33 6.16 -35.12
N ALA A 394 2.44 5.47 -34.87
CA ALA A 394 3.04 5.41 -33.54
C ALA A 394 3.65 6.76 -33.16
N VAL A 395 3.58 7.10 -31.88
CA VAL A 395 4.18 8.33 -31.32
C VAL A 395 5.04 8.01 -30.12
N ALA A 396 6.08 8.81 -29.91
CA ALA A 396 6.85 8.84 -28.67
C ALA A 396 6.46 10.08 -27.86
N LEU A 397 6.00 9.87 -26.63
CA LEU A 397 5.92 10.92 -25.63
C LEU A 397 7.29 11.06 -24.96
N VAL A 398 7.91 12.23 -25.13
CA VAL A 398 9.21 12.58 -24.56
C VAL A 398 8.99 13.07 -23.13
N GLU A 399 9.50 12.31 -22.17
CA GLU A 399 9.50 12.67 -20.76
C GLU A 399 10.93 13.01 -20.33
N ARG A 400 11.10 14.15 -19.65
CA ARG A 400 12.41 14.64 -19.20
C ARG A 400 12.41 14.86 -17.70
N GLU A 401 13.50 14.45 -17.06
CA GLU A 401 13.72 14.73 -15.64
C GLU A 401 13.93 16.23 -15.41
N ALA A 402 13.45 16.76 -14.27
CA ALA A 402 13.53 18.17 -13.92
C ALA A 402 14.98 18.74 -13.86
N GLY A 403 16.00 17.87 -13.81
CA GLY A 403 17.43 18.23 -13.87
C GLY A 403 18.11 17.95 -15.22
N GLY A 404 17.38 17.46 -16.23
CA GLY A 404 17.90 17.18 -17.57
C GLY A 404 18.86 15.99 -17.71
N ALA A 405 19.13 15.26 -16.62
CA ALA A 405 20.05 14.12 -16.64
C ALA A 405 19.47 12.90 -17.36
N ARG A 406 18.14 12.88 -17.58
CA ARG A 406 17.45 11.79 -18.24
C ARG A 406 16.31 12.24 -19.15
N GLU A 407 16.22 11.56 -20.29
CA GLU A 407 15.11 11.61 -21.22
C GLU A 407 14.66 10.19 -21.56
N ASP A 408 13.36 9.93 -21.43
CA ASP A 408 12.74 8.67 -21.83
C ASP A 408 11.69 8.96 -22.92
N LEU A 409 11.69 8.15 -23.97
CA LEU A 409 10.70 8.17 -25.05
C LEU A 409 9.70 7.05 -24.82
N LEU A 410 8.51 7.40 -24.36
CA LEU A 410 7.42 6.47 -24.08
C LEU A 410 6.63 6.23 -25.37
N VAL A 411 6.78 5.04 -25.96
CA VAL A 411 6.24 4.75 -27.30
C VAL A 411 4.82 4.20 -27.21
N PHE A 412 3.90 4.79 -27.97
CA PHE A 412 2.51 4.39 -28.04
C PHE A 412 2.03 4.23 -29.49
N ASP A 413 1.13 3.27 -29.71
CA ASP A 413 0.40 3.11 -30.96
C ASP A 413 -0.99 2.56 -30.67
N ARG A 414 -2.04 3.15 -31.26
CA ARG A 414 -3.45 2.72 -31.06
C ARG A 414 -3.81 2.50 -29.58
N TRP A 415 -3.37 3.43 -28.73
CA TRP A 415 -3.50 3.38 -27.27
C TRP A 415 -2.80 2.21 -26.54
N CYS A 416 -1.98 1.44 -27.24
CA CYS A 416 -1.10 0.44 -26.65
C CYS A 416 0.26 1.08 -26.35
N TRP A 417 0.78 0.85 -25.15
CA TRP A 417 2.17 1.19 -24.86
C TRP A 417 3.08 0.08 -25.39
N LEU A 418 4.08 0.47 -26.17
CA LEU A 418 5.01 -0.44 -26.86
C LEU A 418 6.33 -0.61 -26.12
N GLY A 419 6.62 0.27 -25.16
CA GLY A 419 7.85 0.27 -24.38
C GLY A 419 8.44 1.66 -24.19
N THR A 420 9.57 1.72 -23.51
CA THR A 420 10.35 2.94 -23.30
C THR A 420 11.69 2.85 -24.00
N ALA A 421 12.05 3.89 -24.75
CA ALA A 421 13.33 4.01 -25.43
C ALA A 421 14.13 5.21 -24.91
N ARG A 422 15.43 5.24 -25.19
CA ARG A 422 16.34 6.38 -24.87
C ARG A 422 16.92 7.05 -26.12
N SER A 423 16.45 6.67 -27.30
CA SER A 423 16.78 7.31 -28.57
C SER A 423 15.63 7.14 -29.56
N LEU A 424 15.55 8.03 -30.54
CA LEU A 424 14.53 7.95 -31.60
C LEU A 424 14.66 6.66 -32.41
N ASP A 425 15.87 6.19 -32.71
CA ASP A 425 16.07 4.91 -33.42
C ASP A 425 15.52 3.72 -32.63
N ALA A 426 15.73 3.70 -31.31
CA ALA A 426 15.18 2.65 -30.46
C ALA A 426 13.66 2.75 -30.36
N ALA A 427 13.11 3.98 -30.31
CA ALA A 427 11.67 4.21 -30.35
C ALA A 427 11.06 3.73 -31.68
N GLY A 428 11.70 4.01 -32.81
CA GLY A 428 11.30 3.53 -34.14
C GLY A 428 11.32 2.01 -34.22
N ARG A 429 12.32 1.34 -33.64
CA ARG A 429 12.34 -0.13 -33.55
C ARG A 429 11.18 -0.69 -32.72
N LEU A 430 10.86 -0.08 -31.58
CA LEU A 430 9.69 -0.47 -30.79
C LEU A 430 8.40 -0.27 -31.61
N ALA A 431 8.26 0.86 -32.29
CA ALA A 431 7.15 1.11 -33.19
C ALA A 431 7.06 0.06 -34.31
N ALA A 432 8.16 -0.38 -34.90
CA ALA A 432 8.12 -1.39 -35.95
C ALA A 432 7.82 -2.80 -35.43
N THR A 433 8.36 -3.19 -34.27
CA THR A 433 8.45 -4.61 -33.87
C THR A 433 7.60 -5.00 -32.66
N ALA A 434 7.28 -4.07 -31.76
CA ALA A 434 6.58 -4.41 -30.52
C ALA A 434 5.13 -4.83 -30.81
N PRO A 435 4.62 -5.88 -30.15
CA PRO A 435 3.24 -6.30 -30.31
C PRO A 435 2.30 -5.24 -29.71
N ARG A 436 1.21 -4.93 -30.42
CA ARG A 436 0.18 -4.03 -29.90
C ARG A 436 -0.81 -4.86 -29.09
N VAL A 437 -0.60 -4.91 -27.78
CA VAL A 437 -1.50 -5.60 -26.85
C VAL A 437 -2.25 -4.57 -26.04
N PHE A 438 -3.57 -4.51 -26.23
CA PHE A 438 -4.40 -3.59 -25.46
C PHE A 438 -4.42 -3.99 -23.98
N ASP A 439 -4.18 -3.02 -23.12
CA ASP A 439 -4.30 -3.17 -21.67
C ASP A 439 -4.99 -1.94 -21.07
N ALA A 440 -6.10 -2.14 -20.36
CA ALA A 440 -6.87 -1.02 -19.81
C ALA A 440 -6.11 -0.13 -18.80
N ASP A 441 -5.12 -0.65 -18.06
CA ASP A 441 -4.34 0.18 -17.14
C ASP A 441 -3.41 1.10 -17.92
N LEU A 442 -2.69 0.53 -18.89
CA LEU A 442 -1.79 1.27 -19.76
C LEU A 442 -2.56 2.28 -20.62
N TYR A 443 -3.73 1.90 -21.13
CA TYR A 443 -4.67 2.80 -21.82
C TYR A 443 -5.05 4.00 -20.96
N ARG A 444 -5.41 3.80 -19.68
CA ARG A 444 -5.81 4.91 -18.80
C ARG A 444 -4.65 5.87 -18.53
N ILE A 445 -3.42 5.34 -18.44
CA ILE A 445 -2.21 6.14 -18.32
C ILE A 445 -2.00 6.95 -19.61
N ALA A 446 -2.05 6.30 -20.78
CA ALA A 446 -1.91 6.95 -22.07
C ALA A 446 -2.99 8.03 -22.34
N ARG A 447 -4.25 7.73 -22.05
CA ARG A 447 -5.40 8.65 -22.19
C ARG A 447 -5.26 9.88 -21.29
N ARG A 448 -4.58 9.76 -20.15
CA ARG A 448 -4.29 10.90 -19.30
C ARG A 448 -3.09 11.69 -19.83
N ALA A 449 -2.00 11.02 -20.18
CA ALA A 449 -0.72 11.65 -20.48
C ALA A 449 -0.66 12.33 -21.86
N LEU A 450 -1.14 11.67 -22.92
CA LEU A 450 -0.99 12.17 -24.30
C LEU A 450 -1.75 13.49 -24.55
N PRO A 451 -3.02 13.66 -24.12
CA PRO A 451 -3.74 14.91 -24.37
C PRO A 451 -3.26 16.10 -23.54
N THR A 452 -2.60 15.84 -22.40
CA THR A 452 -2.05 16.89 -21.52
C THR A 452 -0.61 17.26 -21.85
N ALA A 453 0.05 16.50 -22.71
CA ALA A 453 1.41 16.77 -23.11
C ALA A 453 1.48 17.99 -24.04
N ASP A 454 2.53 18.80 -23.88
CA ASP A 454 2.84 19.84 -24.85
C ASP A 454 3.06 19.21 -26.22
N ALA A 455 2.60 19.87 -27.28
CA ALA A 455 2.74 19.34 -28.65
C ALA A 455 4.21 19.05 -29.02
N SER A 456 5.16 19.83 -28.47
CA SER A 456 6.60 19.61 -28.66
C SER A 456 7.17 18.39 -27.95
N ALA A 457 6.43 17.82 -26.99
CA ALA A 457 6.81 16.60 -26.27
C ALA A 457 6.28 15.33 -26.94
N VAL A 458 5.48 15.44 -28.02
CA VAL A 458 4.98 14.28 -28.76
C VAL A 458 5.65 14.24 -30.13
N VAL A 459 6.40 13.16 -30.39
CA VAL A 459 7.12 12.95 -31.65
C VAL A 459 6.44 11.84 -32.42
N GLU A 460 5.99 12.11 -33.64
CA GLU A 460 5.52 11.06 -34.55
C GLU A 460 6.70 10.22 -35.03
N LEU A 461 6.56 8.90 -34.91
CA LEU A 461 7.59 7.96 -35.36
C LEU A 461 7.23 7.51 -36.77
N ALA A 462 8.19 7.62 -37.69
CA ALA A 462 8.03 7.05 -39.03
C ALA A 462 7.83 5.53 -38.89
N GLY A 463 6.73 5.04 -39.46
CA GLY A 463 6.32 3.63 -39.44
C GLY A 463 7.18 2.73 -40.30
#